data_AF-A0A150US81-F1
#
_entry.id   AF-A0A150US81-F1
#
_cell.length_a   1.000
_cell.length_b   1.000
_cell.length_c   1.000
_cell.angle_alpha   90.00
_cell.angle_beta   90.00
_cell.angle_gamma   90.00
#
_symmetry.space_group_name_H-M   'P 1'
#
loop_
_entity.id
_entity.type
_entity.pdbx_description
1 polymer ?
#
loop_
_entity_poly.entity_id
_entity_poly.type
_entity_poly.pdbx_seq_one_letter_code
_entity_poly.pdbx_strand_id
1 'polypeptide(L)'
;TGVRYFMIKSWNVENVLAAQRDGIWSTQLKNEQILTDAFHTSRHVILLFSVNKSMAFQGYALMTSPPDPNLPKPPFCAKLNWDTSPAFTLRWLATTPVHFRMIGHLKNSLNLDEHGEARAVLVGKDGQEISSDAGMGVVFVLDEAEANERDSE
;
A
#
# COMPACT_ATOMS: atom_id res chain seq x y z
N THR A 1 -9.13 -6.55 17.80
CA THR A 1 -8.05 -6.04 16.93
C THR A 1 -8.63 -5.75 15.55
N GLY A 2 -8.35 -4.57 15.01
CA GLY A 2 -9.00 -4.03 13.80
C GLY A 2 -8.19 -4.24 12.51
N VAL A 3 -8.48 -3.41 11.49
CA VAL A 3 -7.72 -3.32 10.24
C VAL A 3 -6.74 -2.14 10.32
N ARG A 4 -5.48 -2.35 9.93
CA ARG A 4 -4.47 -1.29 9.79
C ARG A 4 -4.12 -1.05 8.33
N TYR A 5 -3.86 0.19 7.97
CA TYR A 5 -3.63 0.61 6.59
C TYR A 5 -2.26 1.25 6.44
N PHE A 6 -1.54 0.91 5.37
CA PHE A 6 -0.22 1.47 5.10
C PHE A 6 -0.10 1.90 3.65
N MET A 7 0.52 3.06 3.43
CA MET A 7 0.92 3.50 2.10
C MET A 7 2.18 2.75 1.67
N ILE A 8 2.12 2.11 0.50
CA ILE A 8 3.29 1.52 -0.15
C ILE A 8 3.63 2.35 -1.38
N LYS A 9 4.86 2.87 -1.42
CA LYS A 9 5.34 3.68 -2.53
C LYS A 9 6.26 2.87 -3.43
N SER A 10 5.87 2.73 -4.69
CA SER A 10 6.72 2.13 -5.72
C SER A 10 7.46 3.20 -6.52
N TRP A 11 8.68 2.90 -6.96
CA TRP A 11 9.42 3.76 -7.88
C TRP A 11 8.75 3.84 -9.26
N ASN A 12 8.25 2.72 -9.77
CA ASN A 12 7.68 2.60 -11.10
C ASN A 12 6.47 1.65 -11.10
N VAL A 13 5.75 1.64 -12.23
CA VAL A 13 4.54 0.84 -12.40
C VAL A 13 4.87 -0.64 -12.60
N GLU A 14 6.02 -0.95 -13.20
CA GLU A 14 6.44 -2.33 -13.50
C GLU A 14 6.58 -3.17 -12.23
N ASN A 15 7.08 -2.60 -11.14
CA ASN A 15 7.16 -3.28 -9.86
C ASN A 15 5.76 -3.64 -9.33
N VAL A 16 4.79 -2.72 -9.43
CA VAL A 16 3.42 -2.94 -8.98
C VAL A 16 2.74 -4.02 -9.83
N LEU A 17 2.91 -3.97 -11.14
CA LEU A 17 2.39 -5.00 -12.06
C LEU A 17 3.02 -6.38 -11.79
N ALA A 18 4.31 -6.44 -11.45
CA ALA A 18 4.95 -7.69 -11.02
C ALA A 18 4.33 -8.20 -9.72
N ALA A 19 4.13 -7.33 -8.73
CA ALA A 19 3.50 -7.69 -7.47
C ALA A 19 2.05 -8.16 -7.63
N GLN A 20 1.29 -7.58 -8.57
CA GLN A 20 -0.06 -8.01 -8.94
C GLN A 20 -0.09 -9.42 -9.51
N ARG A 21 0.89 -9.78 -10.35
CA ARG A 21 1.02 -11.13 -10.90
C ARG A 21 1.53 -12.15 -9.88
N ASP A 22 2.55 -11.78 -9.13
CA ASP A 22 3.34 -12.73 -8.33
C ASP A 22 2.86 -12.81 -6.87
N GLY A 23 2.05 -11.85 -6.41
CA GLY A 23 1.52 -11.83 -5.05
C GLY A 23 2.59 -11.64 -3.98
N ILE A 24 3.69 -10.95 -4.30
CA ILE A 24 4.84 -10.80 -3.40
C ILE A 24 5.40 -9.38 -3.43
N TRP A 25 5.87 -8.90 -2.28
CA TRP A 25 6.48 -7.60 -2.15
C TRP A 25 7.62 -7.58 -1.15
N SER A 26 8.54 -6.62 -1.34
CA SER A 26 9.54 -6.22 -0.36
C SER A 26 9.54 -4.70 -0.29
N THR A 27 9.67 -4.15 0.91
CA THR A 27 9.63 -2.70 1.16
C THR A 27 11.01 -2.21 1.63
N GLN A 28 11.13 -0.90 1.93
CA GLN A 28 12.31 -0.36 2.59
C GLN A 28 12.53 -1.05 3.94
N LEU A 29 13.78 -1.35 4.27
CA LEU A 29 14.16 -2.08 5.47
C LEU A 29 13.54 -1.50 6.76
N LYS A 30 13.45 -0.17 6.87
CA LYS A 30 12.85 0.53 8.02
C LYS A 30 11.36 0.18 8.28
N ASN A 31 10.65 -0.30 7.26
CA ASN A 31 9.22 -0.62 7.35
C ASN A 31 8.98 -2.07 7.79
N GLU A 32 10.02 -2.91 7.83
CA GLU A 32 9.92 -4.32 8.19
C GLU A 32 9.26 -4.50 9.56
N GLN A 33 9.83 -3.86 10.59
CA GLN A 33 9.36 -4.03 11.96
C GLN A 33 7.89 -3.61 12.11
N ILE A 34 7.51 -2.43 11.59
CA ILE A 34 6.15 -1.92 11.75
C ILE A 34 5.11 -2.78 11.02
N LEU A 35 5.45 -3.34 9.84
CA LEU A 35 4.54 -4.23 9.11
C LEU A 35 4.45 -5.60 9.77
N THR A 36 5.56 -6.14 10.29
CA THR A 36 5.57 -7.38 11.09
C THR A 36 4.68 -7.22 12.32
N ASP A 37 4.87 -6.16 13.09
CA ASP A 37 4.08 -5.89 14.29
C ASP A 37 2.59 -5.71 13.93
N ALA A 38 2.29 -4.96 12.86
CA ALA A 38 0.93 -4.79 12.39
C ALA A 38 0.28 -6.11 12.00
N PHE A 39 1.02 -7.01 11.32
CA PHE A 39 0.53 -8.32 10.92
C PHE A 39 0.15 -9.19 12.12
N HIS A 40 0.97 -9.19 13.18
CA HIS A 40 0.71 -10.00 14.37
C HIS A 40 -0.34 -9.41 15.31
N THR A 41 -0.51 -8.09 15.33
CA THR A 41 -1.38 -7.39 16.29
C THR A 41 -2.74 -6.98 15.72
N SER A 42 -2.95 -7.14 14.41
CA SER A 42 -4.18 -6.71 13.71
C SER A 42 -4.87 -7.89 13.06
N ARG A 43 -6.18 -7.78 12.82
CA ARG A 43 -6.90 -8.82 12.07
C ARG A 43 -6.50 -8.82 10.60
N HIS A 44 -6.33 -7.62 10.03
CA HIS A 44 -5.92 -7.43 8.65
C HIS A 44 -4.96 -6.24 8.54
N VAL A 45 -4.01 -6.36 7.63
CA VAL A 45 -3.12 -5.28 7.20
C VAL A 45 -3.37 -5.04 5.72
N ILE A 46 -3.84 -3.84 5.40
CA ILE A 46 -4.16 -3.40 4.04
C ILE A 46 -3.06 -2.47 3.55
N LEU A 47 -2.54 -2.77 2.36
CA LEU A 47 -1.48 -2.01 1.73
C LEU A 47 -2.05 -1.26 0.53
N LEU A 48 -1.99 0.07 0.56
CA LEU A 48 -2.46 0.96 -0.49
C LEU A 48 -1.28 1.33 -1.39
N PHE A 49 -1.24 0.79 -2.62
CA PHE A 49 -0.11 0.94 -3.53
C PHE A 49 -0.20 2.24 -4.32
N SER A 50 0.88 3.01 -4.32
CA SER A 50 0.98 4.23 -5.12
C SER A 50 2.37 4.39 -5.75
N VAL A 51 2.43 4.47 -7.07
CA VAL A 51 3.63 4.72 -7.87
C VAL A 51 4.00 6.20 -7.76
N ASN A 52 5.27 6.48 -7.52
CA ASN A 52 5.79 7.85 -7.44
C ASN A 52 5.48 8.63 -8.73
N LYS A 53 5.02 9.87 -8.57
CA LYS A 53 4.64 10.77 -9.67
C LYS A 53 3.48 10.30 -10.56
N SER A 54 2.81 9.19 -10.25
CA SER A 54 1.64 8.70 -11.00
C SER A 54 0.36 9.51 -10.74
N MET A 55 0.33 10.29 -9.65
CA MET A 55 -0.86 11.00 -9.18
C MET A 55 -2.05 10.06 -8.92
N ALA A 56 -1.80 8.78 -8.61
CA ALA A 56 -2.83 7.77 -8.41
C ALA A 56 -2.42 6.73 -7.35
N PHE A 57 -3.44 6.05 -6.82
CA PHE A 57 -3.28 4.72 -6.22
C PHE A 57 -3.49 3.69 -7.34
N GLN A 58 -2.67 2.63 -7.37
CA GLN A 58 -2.73 1.55 -8.37
C GLN A 58 -3.47 0.32 -7.84
N GLY A 59 -4.30 0.50 -6.83
CA GLY A 59 -5.01 -0.58 -6.14
C GLY A 59 -4.47 -0.86 -4.75
N TYR A 60 -5.00 -1.91 -4.16
CA TYR A 60 -4.66 -2.31 -2.80
C TYR A 60 -4.68 -3.83 -2.61
N ALA A 61 -3.95 -4.27 -1.59
CA ALA A 61 -3.80 -5.68 -1.27
C ALA A 61 -3.90 -5.93 0.24
N LEU A 62 -4.34 -7.13 0.60
CA LEU A 62 -4.20 -7.69 1.92
C LEU A 62 -2.80 -8.31 2.06
N MET A 63 -2.10 -7.98 3.15
CA MET A 63 -0.88 -8.69 3.55
C MET A 63 -1.25 -10.05 4.14
N THR A 64 -0.61 -11.12 3.63
CA THR A 64 -0.98 -12.51 3.95
C THR A 64 0.12 -13.30 4.68
N SER A 65 1.33 -12.77 4.73
CA SER A 65 2.42 -13.25 5.58
C SER A 65 3.19 -12.07 6.19
N PRO A 66 3.94 -12.27 7.28
CA PRO A 66 4.99 -11.34 7.66
C PRO A 66 6.17 -11.43 6.67
N PRO A 67 7.12 -10.47 6.69
CA PRO A 67 8.41 -10.61 6.04
C PRO A 67 9.13 -11.89 6.47
N ASP A 68 9.56 -12.70 5.50
CA ASP A 68 10.24 -13.98 5.73
C ASP A 68 11.49 -14.11 4.83
N PRO A 69 12.69 -14.29 5.40
CA PRO A 69 13.94 -14.42 4.63
C PRO A 69 13.99 -15.68 3.76
N ASN A 70 13.10 -16.66 3.97
CA ASN A 70 13.01 -17.87 3.16
C ASN A 70 12.18 -17.67 1.88
N LEU A 71 11.43 -16.58 1.77
CA LEU A 71 10.67 -16.26 0.56
C LEU A 71 11.59 -15.70 -0.54
N PRO A 72 11.35 -16.04 -1.82
CA PRO A 72 12.10 -15.47 -2.92
C PRO A 72 11.88 -13.96 -2.97
N LYS A 73 12.94 -13.17 -3.10
CA LYS A 73 12.79 -11.71 -3.27
C LYS A 73 12.14 -11.39 -4.62
N PRO A 74 11.27 -10.36 -4.69
CA PRO A 74 10.77 -9.86 -5.96
C PRO A 74 11.93 -9.49 -6.93
N PRO A 75 11.80 -9.75 -8.25
CA PRO A 75 12.88 -9.49 -9.21
C PRO A 75 13.40 -8.05 -9.22
N PHE A 76 12.56 -7.07 -8.86
CA PHE A 76 12.98 -5.67 -8.79
C PHE A 76 14.02 -5.41 -7.69
N CYS A 77 14.07 -6.24 -6.64
CA CYS A 77 15.03 -6.05 -5.54
C CYS A 77 16.48 -6.16 -6.01
N ALA A 78 16.75 -7.01 -7.01
CA ALA A 78 18.08 -7.16 -7.60
C ALA A 78 18.56 -5.91 -8.35
N LYS A 79 17.66 -4.97 -8.66
CA LYS A 79 17.95 -3.72 -9.39
C LYS A 79 18.14 -2.53 -8.45
N LEU A 80 17.97 -2.71 -7.15
CA LEU A 80 18.11 -1.64 -6.15
C LEU A 80 19.55 -1.54 -5.67
N ASN A 81 20.00 -0.31 -5.38
CA ASN A 81 21.30 -0.04 -4.77
C ASN A 81 21.21 0.12 -3.23
N TRP A 82 20.13 -0.36 -2.63
CA TRP A 82 19.91 -0.36 -1.18
C TRP A 82 19.20 -1.63 -0.74
N ASP A 83 19.33 -1.98 0.54
CA ASP A 83 18.71 -3.17 1.11
C ASP A 83 17.18 -3.01 1.26
N THR A 84 16.48 -4.10 1.02
CA THR A 84 15.04 -4.25 1.27
C THR A 84 14.80 -5.24 2.40
N SER A 85 13.63 -5.13 3.02
CA SER A 85 13.11 -6.18 3.91
C SER A 85 13.15 -7.55 3.21
N PRO A 86 13.08 -8.65 3.97
CA PRO A 86 12.59 -9.91 3.42
C PRO A 86 11.27 -9.72 2.67
N ALA A 87 10.95 -10.69 1.81
CA ALA A 87 9.71 -10.65 1.06
C ALA A 87 8.52 -11.06 1.94
N PHE A 88 7.33 -10.61 1.59
CA PHE A 88 6.07 -11.03 2.19
C PHE A 88 4.99 -11.17 1.11
N THR A 89 4.00 -12.02 1.37
CA THR A 89 2.98 -12.37 0.40
C THR A 89 1.75 -11.46 0.52
N LEU A 90 1.08 -11.29 -0.61
CA LEU A 90 -0.05 -10.40 -0.81
C LEU A 90 -1.21 -11.13 -1.48
N ARG A 91 -2.42 -10.67 -1.18
CA ARG A 91 -3.60 -10.96 -1.98
C ARG A 91 -4.23 -9.65 -2.44
N TRP A 92 -4.21 -9.41 -3.74
CA TRP A 92 -4.81 -8.22 -4.34
C TRP A 92 -6.33 -8.27 -4.24
N LEU A 93 -6.92 -7.13 -3.91
CA LEU A 93 -8.36 -6.97 -3.73
C LEU A 93 -8.96 -6.00 -4.76
N ALA A 94 -8.18 -4.99 -5.17
CA ALA A 94 -8.44 -4.17 -6.34
C ALA A 94 -7.13 -3.84 -7.05
N THR A 95 -7.16 -3.77 -8.38
CA THR A 95 -6.01 -3.44 -9.23
C THR A 95 -6.26 -2.25 -10.16
N THR A 96 -7.52 -1.78 -10.23
CA THR A 96 -7.95 -0.62 -11.02
C THR A 96 -7.37 0.67 -10.43
N PRO A 97 -6.54 1.41 -11.18
CA PRO A 97 -5.95 2.65 -10.67
C PRO A 97 -6.99 3.76 -10.46
N VAL A 98 -6.86 4.50 -9.36
CA VAL A 98 -7.69 5.69 -9.09
C VAL A 98 -6.83 6.92 -8.94
N HIS A 99 -7.17 7.94 -9.74
CA HIS A 99 -6.50 9.25 -9.70
C HIS A 99 -6.77 10.01 -8.40
N PHE A 100 -5.75 10.68 -7.87
CA PHE A 100 -5.79 11.42 -6.61
C PHE A 100 -6.87 12.49 -6.53
N ARG A 101 -7.36 13.00 -7.66
CA ARG A 101 -8.49 13.93 -7.70
C ARG A 101 -9.74 13.36 -7.00
N MET A 102 -9.95 12.05 -7.08
CA MET A 102 -11.08 11.37 -6.44
C MET A 102 -10.91 11.23 -4.93
N ILE A 103 -9.67 11.23 -4.44
CA ILE A 103 -9.32 10.78 -3.08
C ILE A 103 -8.76 11.92 -2.22
N GLY A 104 -8.26 13.00 -2.82
CA GLY A 104 -7.47 14.04 -2.15
C GLY A 104 -8.20 14.84 -1.06
N HIS A 105 -9.53 14.69 -0.95
CA HIS A 105 -10.32 15.26 0.12
C HIS A 105 -10.17 14.49 1.45
N LEU A 106 -9.78 13.21 1.40
CA LEU A 106 -9.56 12.40 2.61
C LEU A 106 -8.28 12.84 3.34
N LYS A 107 -8.35 12.88 4.67
CA LYS A 107 -7.25 13.32 5.55
C LYS A 107 -6.78 12.18 6.43
N ASN A 108 -5.46 12.00 6.53
CA ASN A 108 -4.85 11.01 7.40
C ASN A 108 -4.48 11.64 8.75
N SER A 109 -5.24 11.34 9.80
CA SER A 109 -4.97 11.86 11.16
C SER A 109 -3.70 11.31 11.80
N LEU A 110 -3.07 10.28 11.20
CA LEU A 110 -1.76 9.76 11.60
C LEU A 110 -0.59 10.42 10.86
N ASN A 111 -0.86 11.41 10.00
CA ASN A 111 0.17 12.20 9.33
C ASN A 111 -0.15 13.69 9.48
N LEU A 112 0.31 14.28 10.58
CA LEU A 112 0.09 15.69 10.88
C LEU A 112 1.16 16.58 10.23
N ASP A 113 0.82 17.82 9.94
CA ASP A 113 1.78 18.85 9.58
C ASP A 113 2.39 19.56 10.79
N GLU A 114 3.25 20.55 10.54
CA GLU A 114 3.90 21.34 11.59
C GLU A 114 2.93 22.14 12.48
N HIS A 115 1.68 22.30 12.05
CA HIS A 115 0.62 22.97 12.80
C HIS A 115 -0.31 21.99 13.54
N GLY A 116 -0.07 20.68 13.41
CA GLY A 116 -0.91 19.65 14.01
C GLY A 116 -2.14 19.27 13.18
N GLU A 117 -2.23 19.75 11.93
CA GLU A 117 -3.36 19.49 11.05
C GLU A 117 -3.12 18.23 10.20
N ALA A 118 -4.18 17.44 10.00
CA ALA A 118 -4.09 16.21 9.22
C ALA A 118 -3.80 16.48 7.73
N ARG A 119 -2.73 15.89 7.21
CA ARG A 119 -2.37 15.97 5.79
C ARG A 119 -3.33 15.12 4.95
N ALA A 120 -3.47 15.47 3.67
CA ALA A 120 -4.26 14.64 2.75
C ALA A 120 -3.68 13.22 2.66
N VAL A 121 -4.54 12.22 2.51
CA VAL A 121 -4.13 10.79 2.55
C VAL A 121 -3.11 10.43 1.47
N LEU A 122 -3.12 11.15 0.34
CA LEU A 122 -2.14 11.00 -0.75
C LEU A 122 -0.73 11.51 -0.39
N VAL A 123 -0.60 12.28 0.70
CA VAL A 123 0.67 12.77 1.22
C VAL A 123 1.20 11.75 2.23
N GLY A 124 2.17 10.96 1.81
CA GLY A 124 2.80 9.95 2.64
C GLY A 124 4.09 9.43 2.02
N LYS A 125 5.03 9.02 2.87
CA LYS A 125 6.21 8.27 2.45
C LYS A 125 5.88 6.78 2.39
N ASP A 126 6.78 6.00 1.79
CA ASP A 126 6.70 4.53 1.87
C ASP A 126 6.65 4.09 3.34
N GLY A 127 5.65 3.27 3.69
CA GLY A 127 5.40 2.78 5.05
C GLY A 127 4.57 3.71 5.94
N GLN A 128 4.08 4.85 5.44
CA GLN A 128 3.22 5.74 6.23
C GLN A 128 1.94 5.00 6.65
N GLU A 129 1.71 4.89 7.96
CA GLU A 129 0.45 4.39 8.49
C GLU A 129 -0.69 5.38 8.20
N ILE A 130 -1.85 4.84 7.86
CA ILE A 130 -3.06 5.59 7.52
C ILE A 130 -4.14 5.27 8.55
N SER A 131 -4.71 6.33 9.12
CA SER A 131 -5.84 6.23 10.06
C SER A 131 -6.97 5.40 9.46
N SER A 132 -7.67 4.62 10.28
CA SER A 132 -8.73 3.72 9.81
C SER A 132 -9.78 4.43 8.95
N ASP A 133 -10.24 5.62 9.33
CA ASP A 133 -11.25 6.37 8.55
C ASP A 133 -10.76 6.73 7.14
N ALA A 134 -9.55 7.27 7.04
CA ALA A 134 -8.93 7.59 5.76
C ALA A 134 -8.67 6.32 4.92
N GLY A 135 -8.18 5.25 5.55
CA GLY A 135 -7.91 3.98 4.87
C GLY A 135 -9.17 3.34 4.30
N MET A 136 -10.26 3.31 5.08
CA MET A 136 -11.57 2.85 4.63
C MET A 136 -12.10 3.70 3.47
N GLY A 137 -11.97 5.03 3.54
CA GLY A 137 -12.38 5.92 2.46
C GLY A 137 -11.61 5.67 1.16
N VAL A 138 -10.30 5.43 1.23
CA VAL A 138 -9.51 5.07 0.03
C VAL A 138 -9.96 3.73 -0.56
N VAL A 139 -10.13 2.71 0.30
CA VAL A 139 -10.60 1.38 -0.12
C VAL A 139 -11.97 1.46 -0.79
N PHE A 140 -12.91 2.22 -0.22
CA PHE A 140 -14.24 2.41 -0.80
C PHE A 140 -14.17 2.92 -2.23
N VAL A 141 -13.39 3.97 -2.49
CA VAL A 141 -13.25 4.54 -3.84
C VAL A 141 -12.55 3.56 -4.80
N LEU A 142 -11.57 2.79 -4.32
CA LEU A 142 -10.90 1.76 -5.12
C LEU A 142 -11.85 0.60 -5.46
N ASP A 143 -12.69 0.17 -4.52
CA ASP A 143 -13.68 -0.87 -4.73
C ASP A 143 -14.77 -0.44 -5.74
N GLU A 144 -15.23 0.82 -5.66
CA GLU A 144 -16.15 1.38 -6.65
C GLU A 144 -15.54 1.40 -8.06
N ALA A 145 -14.27 1.81 -8.19
CA ALA A 145 -13.58 1.81 -9.46
C ALA A 145 -13.43 0.38 -10.03
N GLU A 146 -13.05 -0.57 -9.19
CA GLU A 146 -12.90 -1.98 -9.57
C GLU A 146 -14.24 -2.63 -9.99
N ALA A 147 -15.35 -2.28 -9.32
CA ALA A 147 -16.66 -2.77 -9.70
C ALA A 147 -17.09 -2.23 -11.08
N ASN A 148 -16.90 -0.93 -11.32
CA ASN A 148 -17.25 -0.30 -12.59
C ASN A 148 -16.44 -0.85 -13.77
N GLU A 149 -15.16 -1.17 -13.55
CA GLU A 149 -14.32 -1.78 -14.59
C GLU A 149 -14.84 -3.18 -14.96
N ARG A 150 -15.16 -4.02 -13.97
CA ARG A 150 -15.72 -5.36 -14.20
C ARG A 150 -17.07 -5.34 -14.92
N ASP A 151 -17.91 -4.35 -14.67
CA ASP A 151 -19.21 -4.22 -15.33
C ASP A 151 -19.09 -3.71 -16.78
N SER A 152 -17.89 -3.22 -17.17
CA SER A 152 -17.61 -2.71 -18.52
C SER A 152 -16.99 -3.75 -19.46
N GLU A 153 -16.62 -4.93 -18.95
CA GLU A 153 -16.11 -6.09 -19.72
C GLU A 153 -17.23 -7.06 -20.17
#